data_AF-A0A955ZRZ3-F1
#
_entry.id   AF-A0A955ZRZ3-F1
#
_cell.length_a   1.000
_cell.length_b   1.000
_cell.length_c   1.000
_cell.angle_alpha   90.00
_cell.angle_beta   90.00
_cell.angle_gamma   90.00
#
_symmetry.space_group_name_H-M   'P 1'
#
loop_
_entity.id
_entity.type
_entity.pdbx_description
1 polymer ?
#
loop_
_entity_poly.entity_id
_entity_poly.type
_entity_poly.pdbx_seq_one_letter_code
_entity_poly.pdbx_strand_id
1 'polypeptide(L)'
;MSQSTRHVTVWLGWLAIVLLVPTAVSAKNHLWRFTEIYSNADGTLQFIEMQECCGSDVETRMASTSITSNTATYAFPNHLTGPTAFRWLLIATQGFADLPGAPTPDYIMPDGFFDPEGDTLGYRAFTDQLVLAPGALPTDGVLSLHRDLATMTLSVATNSPTNFAGDEGSVTPPPAVSGATLPWALVALALALIVASSRLTWRAGAR
;
A
#
# COMPACT_ATOMS: atom_id res chain seq x y z
N MET A 1 -2.58 -20.03 92.46
CA MET A 1 -1.25 -20.02 91.81
C MET A 1 -1.28 -20.96 90.62
N SER A 2 -0.49 -20.63 89.59
CA SER A 2 -0.33 -21.30 88.29
C SER A 2 -1.25 -20.80 87.17
N GLN A 3 -0.78 -19.77 86.47
CA GLN A 3 -1.20 -19.42 85.10
C GLN A 3 -0.62 -20.45 84.14
N SER A 4 -1.44 -21.01 83.25
CA SER A 4 -0.97 -21.82 82.12
C SER A 4 -1.24 -21.11 80.80
N THR A 5 -0.22 -21.16 79.95
CA THR A 5 0.08 -20.29 78.82
C THR A 5 -0.80 -20.56 77.59
N ARG A 6 -1.08 -19.49 76.86
CA ARG A 6 -1.88 -19.42 75.63
C ARG A 6 -1.22 -20.13 74.45
N HIS A 7 -2.01 -20.80 73.61
CA HIS A 7 -1.66 -20.98 72.20
C HIS A 7 -2.87 -20.59 71.33
N VAL A 8 -2.81 -19.39 70.78
CA VAL A 8 -3.70 -18.93 69.69
C VAL A 8 -3.08 -19.46 68.40
N THR A 9 -3.70 -20.47 67.82
CA THR A 9 -3.29 -21.00 66.52
C THR A 9 -3.83 -20.08 65.43
N VAL A 10 -3.00 -19.16 64.94
CA VAL A 10 -3.32 -18.34 63.77
C VAL A 10 -3.17 -19.23 62.52
N TRP A 11 -4.29 -19.60 61.91
CA TRP A 11 -4.30 -20.25 60.60
C TRP A 11 -4.00 -19.19 59.52
N LEU A 12 -2.76 -19.15 59.04
CA LEU A 12 -2.40 -18.42 57.83
C LEU A 12 -2.87 -19.22 56.61
N GLY A 13 -4.01 -18.85 56.05
CA GLY A 13 -4.45 -19.33 54.74
C GLY A 13 -3.51 -18.81 53.66
N TRP A 14 -2.85 -19.73 52.96
CA TRP A 14 -2.00 -19.41 51.81
C TRP A 14 -2.87 -19.04 50.61
N LEU A 15 -2.94 -17.75 50.28
CA LEU A 15 -3.50 -17.28 49.00
C LEU A 15 -2.43 -17.49 47.92
N ALA A 16 -2.53 -18.56 47.13
CA ALA A 16 -1.69 -18.75 45.96
C ALA A 16 -2.15 -17.81 44.85
N ILE A 17 -1.42 -16.70 44.64
CA ILE A 17 -1.58 -15.84 43.46
C ILE A 17 -0.98 -16.60 42.27
N VAL A 18 -1.83 -17.14 41.40
CA VAL A 18 -1.42 -17.63 40.09
C VAL A 18 -1.14 -16.40 39.22
N LEU A 19 0.13 -16.05 39.07
CA LEU A 19 0.57 -15.11 38.03
C LEU A 19 0.36 -15.80 36.68
N LEU A 20 -0.72 -15.43 35.97
CA LEU A 20 -0.78 -15.64 34.53
C LEU A 20 0.32 -14.76 33.92
N VAL A 21 1.46 -15.36 33.60
CA VAL A 21 2.43 -14.73 32.71
C VAL A 21 1.76 -14.73 31.34
N PRO A 22 1.39 -13.57 30.76
CA PRO A 22 0.89 -13.55 29.39
C PRO A 22 2.00 -14.13 28.51
N THR A 23 1.72 -15.24 27.84
CA THR A 23 2.60 -15.71 26.78
C THR A 23 2.63 -14.61 25.72
N ALA A 24 3.82 -14.17 25.34
CA ALA A 24 3.95 -13.29 24.19
C ALA A 24 3.34 -14.04 23.00
N VAL A 25 2.17 -13.60 22.53
CA VAL A 25 1.65 -14.10 21.27
C VAL A 25 2.66 -13.71 20.21
N SER A 26 3.23 -14.72 19.55
CA SER A 26 4.08 -14.49 18.39
C SER A 26 3.21 -13.81 17.34
N ALA A 27 3.39 -12.50 17.15
CA ALA A 27 2.73 -11.81 16.06
C ALA A 27 3.15 -12.47 14.74
N LYS A 28 2.17 -12.68 13.86
CA LYS A 28 2.26 -13.44 12.61
C LYS A 28 2.13 -12.46 11.43
N ASN A 29 2.18 -12.96 10.21
CA ASN A 29 1.96 -12.17 8.99
C ASN A 29 1.57 -13.05 7.78
N HIS A 30 1.08 -14.25 8.01
CA HIS A 30 0.92 -15.29 7.00
C HIS A 30 -0.52 -15.45 6.49
N LEU A 31 -1.47 -14.68 7.05
CA LEU A 31 -2.89 -14.74 6.68
C LEU A 31 -3.37 -13.58 5.79
N TRP A 32 -2.47 -12.67 5.42
CA TRP A 32 -2.75 -11.66 4.40
C TRP A 32 -2.84 -12.30 3.01
N ARG A 33 -3.85 -11.92 2.23
CA ARG A 33 -4.12 -12.42 0.87
C ARG A 33 -4.37 -11.27 -0.07
N PHE A 34 -3.93 -11.35 -1.32
CA PHE A 34 -4.22 -10.36 -2.36
C PHE A 34 -5.72 -10.32 -2.66
N THR A 35 -6.30 -9.12 -2.75
CA THR A 35 -7.74 -8.91 -3.01
C THR A 35 -7.99 -8.02 -4.20
N GLU A 36 -7.18 -6.98 -4.40
CA GLU A 36 -7.39 -6.04 -5.51
C GLU A 36 -6.06 -5.51 -6.04
N ILE A 37 -5.88 -5.56 -7.37
CA ILE A 37 -4.68 -5.07 -8.06
C ILE A 37 -5.11 -4.05 -9.11
N TYR A 38 -4.38 -2.94 -9.18
CA TYR A 38 -4.63 -1.87 -10.15
C TYR A 38 -3.34 -1.29 -10.67
N SER A 39 -3.32 -0.95 -11.96
CA SER A 39 -2.27 -0.15 -12.58
C SER A 39 -2.89 0.78 -13.61
N ASN A 40 -2.37 2.00 -13.74
CA ASN A 40 -2.51 2.73 -15.00
C ASN A 40 -1.52 2.17 -16.05
N ALA A 41 -1.62 2.66 -17.29
CA ALA A 41 -0.85 2.13 -18.43
C ALA A 41 0.67 2.23 -18.30
N ASP A 42 1.20 3.20 -17.56
CA ASP A 42 2.66 3.40 -17.40
C ASP A 42 3.20 2.95 -16.03
N GLY A 43 2.34 2.39 -15.17
CA GLY A 43 2.73 1.87 -13.85
C GLY A 43 3.07 2.95 -12.81
N THR A 44 2.87 4.24 -13.11
CA THR A 44 3.10 5.33 -12.13
C THR A 44 2.00 5.39 -11.06
N LEU A 45 0.81 4.89 -11.38
CA LEU A 45 -0.32 4.77 -10.45
C LEU A 45 -0.62 3.28 -10.29
N GLN A 46 -0.09 2.68 -9.22
CA GLN A 46 -0.33 1.27 -8.90
C GLN A 46 -0.77 1.12 -7.46
N PHE A 47 -1.60 0.11 -7.21
CA PHE A 47 -1.82 -0.39 -5.86
C PHE A 47 -2.00 -1.91 -5.84
N ILE A 48 -1.73 -2.46 -4.65
CA ILE A 48 -1.99 -3.82 -4.22
C ILE A 48 -2.78 -3.70 -2.92
N GLU A 49 -4.00 -4.21 -2.92
CA GLU A 49 -4.80 -4.42 -1.73
C GLU A 49 -4.67 -5.86 -1.25
N MET A 50 -4.59 -6.04 0.06
CA MET A 50 -4.64 -7.33 0.71
C MET A 50 -5.66 -7.35 1.84
N GLN A 51 -6.22 -8.51 2.16
CA GLN A 51 -7.09 -8.71 3.33
C GLN A 51 -6.56 -9.84 4.23
N GLU A 52 -6.69 -9.68 5.54
CA GLU A 52 -6.53 -10.77 6.50
C GLU A 52 -7.70 -11.75 6.34
N CYS A 53 -7.44 -12.97 5.88
CA CYS A 53 -8.50 -13.87 5.40
C CYS A 53 -9.36 -14.52 6.49
N CYS A 54 -8.91 -14.50 7.74
CA CYS A 54 -9.11 -15.66 8.61
C CYS A 54 -9.47 -15.29 10.05
N GLY A 55 -9.65 -14.00 10.35
CA GLY A 55 -10.10 -13.50 11.64
C GLY A 55 -9.00 -13.42 12.71
N SER A 56 -7.73 -13.43 12.32
CA SER A 56 -6.61 -13.31 13.25
C SER A 56 -6.33 -11.85 13.59
N ASP A 57 -6.30 -11.51 14.88
CA ASP A 57 -6.01 -10.15 15.36
C ASP A 57 -4.51 -9.81 15.47
N VAL A 58 -3.63 -10.75 15.15
CA VAL A 58 -2.20 -10.66 15.48
C VAL A 58 -1.27 -10.78 14.27
N GLU A 59 -1.76 -10.55 13.06
CA GLU A 59 -0.99 -10.64 11.81
C GLU A 59 -0.18 -9.35 11.53
N THR A 60 0.48 -8.80 12.55
CA THR A 60 1.10 -7.47 12.48
C THR A 60 2.56 -7.45 12.02
N ARG A 61 3.25 -8.60 11.89
CA ARG A 61 4.71 -8.67 11.63
C ARG A 61 5.12 -8.42 10.17
N MET A 62 4.72 -7.28 9.60
CA MET A 62 5.00 -6.98 8.20
C MET A 62 6.49 -6.78 7.91
N ALA A 63 7.25 -6.08 8.76
CA ALA A 63 8.68 -5.80 8.53
C ALA A 63 9.62 -7.03 8.40
N SER A 64 9.14 -8.24 8.68
CA SER A 64 9.89 -9.49 8.44
C SER A 64 9.50 -10.19 7.14
N THR A 65 8.80 -9.51 6.23
CA THR A 65 8.34 -10.08 4.96
C THR A 65 8.36 -9.09 3.81
N SER A 66 7.93 -9.57 2.64
CA SER A 66 7.95 -8.84 1.39
C SER A 66 6.81 -9.26 0.46
N ILE A 67 6.53 -8.39 -0.50
CA ILE A 67 5.87 -8.75 -1.76
C ILE A 67 6.95 -8.84 -2.84
N THR A 68 6.83 -9.80 -3.75
CA THR A 68 7.71 -9.97 -4.91
C THR A 68 6.89 -9.87 -6.18
N SER A 69 7.46 -9.26 -7.21
CA SER A 69 7.05 -9.43 -8.61
C SER A 69 8.13 -10.25 -9.35
N ASN A 70 7.97 -10.43 -10.65
CA ASN A 70 8.98 -11.08 -11.49
C ASN A 70 10.32 -10.32 -11.49
N THR A 71 10.30 -9.00 -11.31
CA THR A 71 11.47 -8.11 -11.48
C THR A 71 11.84 -7.32 -10.22
N ALA A 72 10.96 -7.25 -9.22
CA ALA A 72 11.16 -6.43 -8.03
C ALA A 72 10.79 -7.16 -6.74
N THR A 73 11.26 -6.60 -5.62
CA THR A 73 10.90 -7.03 -4.27
C THR A 73 10.65 -5.81 -3.40
N TYR A 74 9.47 -5.77 -2.79
CA TYR A 74 9.08 -4.75 -1.83
C TYR A 74 9.18 -5.32 -0.42
N ALA A 75 10.17 -4.86 0.36
CA ALA A 75 10.26 -5.20 1.77
C ALA A 75 9.45 -4.20 2.60
N PHE A 76 8.57 -4.70 3.48
CA PHE A 76 7.78 -3.82 4.33
C PHE A 76 8.68 -3.09 5.34
N PRO A 77 8.54 -1.76 5.50
CA PRO A 77 9.44 -0.97 6.34
C PRO A 77 9.16 -1.08 7.84
N ASN A 78 7.92 -1.37 8.23
CA ASN A 78 7.51 -1.41 9.64
C ASN A 78 6.37 -2.42 9.87
N HIS A 79 6.15 -2.76 11.14
CA HIS A 79 5.01 -3.57 11.57
C HIS A 79 3.71 -2.75 11.61
N LEU A 80 2.58 -3.44 11.55
CA LEU A 80 1.25 -2.85 11.78
C LEU A 80 1.00 -2.67 13.28
N THR A 81 0.10 -1.76 13.62
CA THR A 81 -0.37 -1.54 14.99
C THR A 81 -1.89 -1.63 15.02
N GLY A 82 -2.43 -2.43 15.93
CA GLY A 82 -3.87 -2.65 16.07
C GLY A 82 -4.31 -4.06 15.69
N PRO A 83 -5.62 -4.37 15.87
CA PRO A 83 -6.20 -5.67 15.53
C PRO A 83 -6.25 -5.86 14.01
N THR A 84 -5.88 -7.04 13.54
CA THR A 84 -5.82 -7.36 12.10
C THR A 84 -7.00 -8.17 11.57
N ALA A 85 -7.91 -8.67 12.44
CA ALA A 85 -8.95 -9.59 11.99
C ALA A 85 -9.83 -8.97 10.89
N PHE A 86 -9.85 -9.61 9.72
CA PHE A 86 -10.56 -9.16 8.52
C PHE A 86 -10.29 -7.71 8.13
N ARG A 87 -9.12 -7.16 8.49
CA ARG A 87 -8.68 -5.84 8.02
C ARG A 87 -8.10 -5.92 6.62
N TRP A 88 -8.07 -4.77 5.98
CA TRP A 88 -7.42 -4.56 4.69
C TRP A 88 -6.05 -3.93 4.88
N LEU A 89 -5.23 -4.01 3.85
CA LEU A 89 -3.94 -3.39 3.78
C LEU A 89 -3.72 -2.86 2.37
N LEU A 90 -3.43 -1.56 2.27
CA LEU A 90 -3.21 -0.89 1.01
C LEU A 90 -1.73 -0.55 0.82
N ILE A 91 -1.13 -1.13 -0.21
CA ILE A 91 0.24 -0.82 -0.66
C ILE A 91 0.12 -0.13 -2.02
N ALA A 92 0.61 1.11 -2.15
CA ALA A 92 0.42 1.87 -3.39
C ALA A 92 1.63 2.72 -3.75
N THR A 93 1.69 3.20 -4.98
CA THR A 93 2.70 4.18 -5.41
C THR A 93 2.42 5.54 -4.79
N GLN A 94 3.45 6.40 -4.73
CA GLN A 94 3.26 7.79 -4.28
C GLN A 94 2.29 8.53 -5.22
N GLY A 95 2.37 8.27 -6.52
CA GLY A 95 1.45 8.87 -7.49
C GLY A 95 -0.02 8.54 -7.20
N PHE A 96 -0.33 7.31 -6.76
CA PHE A 96 -1.68 6.94 -6.31
C PHE A 96 -2.06 7.70 -5.03
N ALA A 97 -1.15 7.77 -4.05
CA ALA A 97 -1.40 8.43 -2.77
C ALA A 97 -1.73 9.93 -2.93
N ASP A 98 -1.20 10.56 -3.96
CA ASP A 98 -1.41 11.98 -4.25
C ASP A 98 -2.72 12.27 -5.01
N LEU A 99 -3.47 11.24 -5.43
CA LEU A 99 -4.74 11.43 -6.13
C LEU A 99 -5.84 11.94 -5.19
N PRO A 100 -6.61 12.96 -5.59
CA PRO A 100 -7.78 13.38 -4.83
C PRO A 100 -8.78 12.25 -4.64
N GLY A 101 -9.13 11.96 -3.39
CA GLY A 101 -10.10 10.91 -3.05
C GLY A 101 -9.50 9.51 -2.92
N ALA A 102 -8.19 9.33 -3.15
CA ALA A 102 -7.51 8.08 -2.84
C ALA A 102 -7.48 7.84 -1.32
N PRO A 103 -7.82 6.64 -0.85
CA PRO A 103 -7.49 6.22 0.50
C PRO A 103 -5.99 6.33 0.74
N THR A 104 -5.60 6.78 1.93
CA THR A 104 -4.18 6.88 2.28
C THR A 104 -3.57 5.48 2.34
N PRO A 105 -2.54 5.15 1.54
CA PRO A 105 -1.90 3.85 1.59
C PRO A 105 -1.23 3.61 2.94
N ASP A 106 -1.29 2.37 3.43
CA ASP A 106 -0.58 1.95 4.63
C ASP A 106 0.92 1.84 4.40
N TYR A 107 1.31 1.57 3.15
CA TYR A 107 2.67 1.41 2.70
C TYR A 107 2.85 2.01 1.30
N ILE A 108 3.97 2.70 1.09
CA ILE A 108 4.36 3.22 -0.23
C ILE A 108 5.34 2.25 -0.90
N MET A 109 5.05 1.86 -2.14
CA MET A 109 5.94 1.08 -3.02
C MET A 109 6.45 1.94 -4.19
N PRO A 110 7.57 1.56 -4.84
CA PRO A 110 8.05 2.24 -6.03
C PRO A 110 7.08 2.13 -7.21
N ASP A 111 7.12 3.10 -8.12
CA ASP A 111 6.43 3.04 -9.41
C ASP A 111 6.91 1.84 -10.24
N GLY A 112 5.99 1.27 -11.03
CA GLY A 112 6.28 0.11 -11.88
C GLY A 112 6.75 -1.12 -11.11
N PHE A 113 6.22 -1.33 -9.90
CA PHE A 113 6.59 -2.47 -9.05
C PHE A 113 6.24 -3.81 -9.69
N PHE A 114 5.13 -3.87 -10.41
CA PHE A 114 4.71 -5.03 -11.21
C PHE A 114 4.33 -4.63 -12.63
N ASP A 115 4.39 -5.57 -13.55
CA ASP A 115 4.06 -5.38 -14.96
C ASP A 115 2.55 -5.66 -15.22
N PRO A 116 1.75 -4.65 -15.63
CA PRO A 116 0.35 -4.87 -15.94
C PRO A 116 0.12 -5.72 -17.20
N GLU A 117 1.12 -5.89 -18.07
CA GLU A 117 1.05 -6.75 -19.25
C GLU A 117 1.30 -8.24 -18.91
N GLY A 118 1.75 -8.54 -17.69
CA GLY A 118 1.85 -9.91 -17.18
C GLY A 118 2.90 -10.07 -16.09
N ASP A 119 2.50 -10.57 -14.92
CA ASP A 119 3.38 -10.72 -13.77
C ASP A 119 2.95 -11.87 -12.84
N THR A 120 3.78 -12.20 -11.85
CA THR A 120 3.41 -13.06 -10.74
C THR A 120 3.78 -12.38 -9.42
N LEU A 121 2.75 -11.96 -8.71
CA LEU A 121 2.88 -11.41 -7.37
C LEU A 121 2.99 -12.55 -6.36
N GLY A 122 4.00 -12.49 -5.50
CA GLY A 122 4.21 -13.42 -4.39
C GLY A 122 4.21 -12.67 -3.07
N TYR A 123 3.51 -13.18 -2.07
CA TYR A 123 3.55 -12.66 -0.71
C TYR A 123 4.24 -13.64 0.22
N ARG A 124 5.19 -13.15 1.03
CA ARG A 124 5.86 -13.92 2.08
C ARG A 124 6.35 -15.28 1.57
N ALA A 125 7.32 -15.28 0.66
CA ALA A 125 7.84 -16.50 0.03
C ALA A 125 6.71 -17.44 -0.44
N PHE A 126 5.70 -16.86 -1.13
CA PHE A 126 4.55 -17.56 -1.74
C PHE A 126 3.56 -18.19 -0.76
N THR A 127 3.38 -17.59 0.43
CA THR A 127 2.24 -17.94 1.29
C THR A 127 0.90 -17.53 0.66
N ASP A 128 0.93 -16.49 -0.18
CA ASP A 128 -0.08 -16.24 -1.20
C ASP A 128 0.63 -15.89 -2.53
N GLN A 129 -0.04 -16.17 -3.64
CA GLN A 129 0.46 -15.88 -4.98
C GLN A 129 -0.70 -15.47 -5.89
N LEU A 130 -0.49 -14.46 -6.72
CA LEU A 130 -1.43 -14.01 -7.75
C LEU A 130 -0.71 -13.88 -9.09
N VAL A 131 -1.19 -14.64 -10.08
CA VAL A 131 -0.73 -14.55 -11.46
C VAL A 131 -1.57 -13.51 -12.18
N LEU A 132 -0.92 -12.46 -12.66
CA LEU A 132 -1.49 -11.49 -13.58
C LEU A 132 -1.24 -12.04 -14.98
N ALA A 133 -2.22 -12.77 -15.53
CA ALA A 133 -2.11 -13.28 -16.89
C ALA A 133 -2.08 -12.10 -17.89
N PRO A 134 -1.41 -12.24 -19.05
CA PRO A 134 -1.40 -11.19 -20.05
C PRO A 134 -2.80 -10.72 -20.45
N GLY A 135 -3.04 -9.40 -20.35
CA GLY A 135 -4.33 -8.77 -20.62
C GLY A 135 -5.40 -8.95 -19.53
N ALA A 136 -5.07 -9.57 -18.39
CA ALA A 136 -6.03 -9.74 -17.29
C ALA A 136 -6.20 -8.47 -16.45
N LEU A 137 -5.14 -7.66 -16.29
CA LEU A 137 -5.19 -6.43 -15.51
C LEU A 137 -5.60 -5.24 -16.41
N PRO A 138 -6.74 -4.57 -16.14
CA PRO A 138 -7.09 -3.35 -16.85
C PRO A 138 -6.07 -2.23 -16.56
N THR A 139 -5.83 -1.38 -17.56
CA THR A 139 -4.94 -0.21 -17.46
C THR A 139 -5.63 1.09 -17.86
N ASP A 140 -6.96 1.08 -17.90
CA ASP A 140 -7.83 2.18 -18.34
C ASP A 140 -7.95 3.33 -17.33
N GLY A 141 -7.33 3.19 -16.16
CA GLY A 141 -7.36 4.18 -15.09
C GLY A 141 -8.61 4.10 -14.20
N VAL A 142 -9.51 3.15 -14.42
CA VAL A 142 -10.79 3.07 -13.68
C VAL A 142 -11.02 1.68 -13.11
N LEU A 143 -10.76 0.65 -13.89
CA LEU A 143 -11.01 -0.73 -13.50
C LEU A 143 -9.76 -1.35 -12.86
N SER A 144 -9.99 -2.28 -11.97
CA SER A 144 -8.98 -3.09 -11.30
C SER A 144 -9.31 -4.57 -11.41
N LEU A 145 -8.34 -5.42 -11.09
CA LEU A 145 -8.51 -6.86 -10.99
C LEU A 145 -8.81 -7.22 -9.54
N HIS A 146 -9.98 -7.82 -9.31
CA HIS A 146 -10.46 -8.27 -8.02
C HIS A 146 -10.26 -9.78 -7.88
N ARG A 147 -9.94 -10.24 -6.67
CA ARG A 147 -9.88 -11.65 -6.28
C ARG A 147 -10.85 -11.89 -5.13
N ASP A 148 -11.85 -12.72 -5.38
CA ASP A 148 -12.74 -13.21 -4.33
C ASP A 148 -12.01 -14.28 -3.48
N LEU A 149 -11.82 -14.04 -2.18
CA LEU A 149 -11.05 -14.97 -1.33
C LEU A 149 -11.78 -16.27 -0.98
N ALA A 150 -13.10 -16.35 -1.21
CA ALA A 150 -13.87 -17.56 -0.95
C ALA A 150 -13.78 -18.56 -2.12
N THR A 151 -13.77 -18.04 -3.34
CA THR A 151 -13.80 -18.83 -4.59
C THR A 151 -12.47 -18.80 -5.34
N MET A 152 -11.58 -17.87 -5.00
CA MET A 152 -10.32 -17.55 -5.70
C MET A 152 -10.53 -17.12 -7.15
N THR A 153 -11.74 -16.70 -7.51
CA THR A 153 -12.08 -16.24 -8.85
C THR A 153 -11.59 -14.81 -9.05
N LEU A 154 -11.08 -14.54 -10.25
CA LEU A 154 -10.71 -13.20 -10.68
C LEU A 154 -11.86 -12.54 -11.45
N SER A 155 -12.12 -11.27 -11.16
CA SER A 155 -13.10 -10.45 -11.88
C SER A 155 -12.55 -9.04 -12.10
N VAL A 156 -13.14 -8.32 -13.05
CA VAL A 156 -12.83 -6.92 -13.30
C VAL A 156 -13.99 -6.08 -12.79
N ALA A 157 -13.69 -5.08 -11.97
CA ALA A 157 -14.65 -4.11 -11.45
C ALA A 157 -13.99 -2.74 -11.27
N THR A 158 -14.78 -1.71 -10.97
CA THR A 158 -14.24 -0.39 -10.61
C THR A 158 -13.31 -0.52 -9.42
N ASN A 159 -12.22 0.23 -9.44
CA ASN A 159 -11.28 0.20 -8.32
C ASN A 159 -11.94 0.69 -7.02
N SER A 160 -11.74 -0.04 -5.92
CA SER A 160 -12.33 0.27 -4.62
C SER A 160 -11.40 -0.10 -3.45
N PRO A 161 -10.11 0.30 -3.47
CA PRO A 161 -9.18 -0.06 -2.42
C PRO A 161 -9.63 0.45 -1.04
N THR A 162 -9.28 -0.31 -0.02
CA THR A 162 -9.51 -0.05 1.40
C THR A 162 -8.18 -0.13 2.15
N ASN A 163 -7.87 0.87 2.97
CA ASN A 163 -6.67 0.85 3.81
C ASN A 163 -6.91 0.15 5.17
N PHE A 164 -5.88 0.03 5.99
CA PHE A 164 -5.97 -0.59 7.32
C PHE A 164 -6.88 0.17 8.30
N ALA A 165 -7.05 1.48 8.10
CA ALA A 165 -7.98 2.29 8.88
C ALA A 165 -9.46 2.05 8.50
N GLY A 166 -9.72 1.39 7.37
CA GLY A 166 -11.06 1.15 6.83
C GLY A 166 -11.57 2.28 5.94
N ASP A 167 -10.69 3.19 5.49
CA ASP A 167 -11.05 4.18 4.48
C ASP A 167 -11.08 3.49 3.12
N GLU A 168 -12.23 3.55 2.46
CA GLU A 168 -12.47 2.99 1.13
C GLU A 168 -12.71 4.13 0.13
N GLY A 169 -12.25 3.97 -1.10
CA GLY A 169 -12.49 4.95 -2.16
C GLY A 169 -12.14 4.43 -3.53
N SER A 170 -12.59 5.15 -4.56
CA SER A 170 -12.23 4.88 -5.95
C SER A 170 -11.47 6.07 -6.51
N VAL A 171 -10.44 5.79 -7.31
CA VAL A 171 -9.69 6.82 -8.03
C VAL A 171 -10.03 6.80 -9.52
N THR A 172 -9.93 7.97 -10.13
CA THR A 172 -9.85 8.09 -11.59
C THR A 172 -8.73 9.08 -11.86
N PRO A 173 -7.62 8.64 -12.49
CA PRO A 173 -6.55 9.53 -12.86
C PRO A 173 -7.11 10.68 -13.70
N PRO A 174 -6.55 11.89 -13.58
CA PRO A 174 -6.79 12.89 -14.59
C PRO A 174 -6.42 12.31 -15.97
N PRO A 175 -7.12 12.71 -17.05
CA PRO A 175 -6.82 12.22 -18.39
C PRO A 175 -5.34 12.40 -18.66
N ALA A 176 -4.68 11.34 -19.13
CA ALA A 176 -3.26 11.38 -19.43
C ALA A 176 -3.00 12.59 -20.33
N VAL A 177 -2.16 13.52 -19.87
CA VAL A 177 -1.63 14.55 -20.74
C VAL A 177 -0.73 13.83 -21.73
N SER A 178 -1.30 13.44 -22.87
CA SER A 178 -0.54 13.11 -24.06
C SER A 178 0.53 14.19 -24.16
N GLY A 179 1.79 13.79 -23.98
CA GLY A 179 2.91 14.71 -24.03
C GLY A 179 2.76 15.49 -25.32
N ALA A 180 2.26 16.73 -25.22
CA ALA A 180 2.14 17.60 -26.35
C ALA A 180 3.58 17.75 -26.80
N THR A 181 3.93 17.08 -27.89
CA THR A 181 5.10 17.41 -28.67
C THR A 181 4.82 18.82 -29.11
N LEU A 182 5.22 19.80 -28.30
CA LEU A 182 5.20 21.18 -28.71
C LEU A 182 6.01 21.15 -30.00
N PRO A 183 5.40 21.49 -31.16
CA PRO A 183 6.19 21.55 -32.37
C PRO A 183 7.30 22.54 -32.06
N TRP A 184 8.55 22.11 -32.23
CA TRP A 184 9.75 22.93 -32.04
C TRP A 184 9.67 24.28 -32.79
N ALA A 185 8.75 24.39 -33.76
CA ALA A 185 8.29 25.63 -34.37
C ALA A 185 7.84 26.73 -33.37
N LEU A 186 7.27 26.41 -32.20
CA LEU A 186 6.87 27.40 -31.20
C LEU A 186 8.00 27.84 -30.27
N VAL A 187 9.03 27.00 -30.06
CA VAL A 187 10.24 27.38 -29.32
C VAL A 187 11.12 28.32 -30.17
N ALA A 188 11.17 28.10 -31.49
CA ALA A 188 11.90 28.97 -32.42
C ALA A 188 11.30 30.39 -32.52
N LEU A 189 9.98 30.54 -32.35
CA LEU A 189 9.32 31.85 -32.42
C LEU A 189 9.56 32.72 -31.17
N ALA A 190 9.73 32.10 -30.00
CA ALA A 190 10.06 32.80 -28.75
C ALA A 190 11.51 33.31 -28.71
N LEU A 191 12.46 32.60 -29.33
CA LEU A 191 13.86 33.04 -29.45
C LEU A 191 14.08 34.10 -30.55
N ALA A 192 13.27 34.10 -31.62
CA ALA A 192 13.36 35.12 -32.67
C ALA A 192 12.90 36.51 -32.22
N LEU A 193 11.96 36.62 -31.28
CA LEU A 193 11.49 37.91 -30.75
C LEU A 193 12.48 38.58 -29.76
N ILE A 194 13.36 37.80 -29.12
CA ILE A 194 14.40 38.33 -28.22
C ILE A 194 15.58 38.91 -29.02
N VAL A 195 15.91 38.34 -30.18
CA VAL A 195 16.97 38.85 -31.05
C VAL A 195 16.53 40.10 -31.84
N ALA A 196 15.25 40.24 -32.17
CA ALA A 196 14.73 41.40 -32.90
C ALA A 196 14.64 42.68 -32.04
N SER A 197 14.41 42.57 -30.72
CA SER A 197 14.32 43.74 -29.83
C SER A 197 15.68 44.31 -29.40
N SER A 198 16.77 43.53 -29.52
CA SER A 198 18.13 44.00 -29.23
C SER A 198 18.78 44.83 -30.35
N ARG A 199 18.17 44.87 -31.55
CA ARG A 199 18.68 45.68 -32.69
C ARG A 199 17.98 47.04 -32.87
N LEU A 200 16.94 47.35 -32.10
CA LEU A 200 16.24 48.64 -32.19
C LEU A 200 16.79 49.72 -31.25
N THR A 201 17.62 49.39 -30.26
CA THR A 201 18.11 50.37 -29.26
C THR A 201 19.43 51.05 -29.62
N TRP A 202 20.10 50.65 -30.71
CA TRP A 202 21.41 51.21 -31.11
C TRP A 202 21.38 52.33 -32.16
N ARG A 203 20.19 52.83 -32.56
CA ARG A 203 20.06 53.90 -33.58
C ARG A 203 19.53 55.25 -33.07
N ALA A 204 19.39 55.45 -31.76
CA ALA A 204 18.81 56.68 -31.20
C ALA A 204 19.80 57.62 -30.47
N GLY A 205 21.12 57.44 -30.64
CA GLY A 205 22.12 58.23 -29.90
C GLY A 205 23.31 58.67 -30.74
N ALA A 206 23.07 59.45 -31.80
CA ALA A 206 24.13 60.20 -32.48
C ALA A 206 23.56 61.41 -33.22
N ARG A 207 23.48 62.56 -32.54
CA ARG A 207 23.66 63.91 -33.08
C ARG A 207 24.22 64.81 -31.99
#